data_AF-A0A9W7HKV6-F1
#
_entry.id   AF-A0A9W7HKV6-F1
#
_cell.length_a   1.000
_cell.length_b   1.000
_cell.length_c   1.000
_cell.angle_alpha   90.00
_cell.angle_beta   90.00
_cell.angle_gamma   90.00
#
_symmetry.space_group_name_H-M   'P 1'
#
loop_
_entity.id
_entity.type
_entity.pdbx_description
1 polymer ?
#
loop_
_entity_poly.entity_id
_entity_poly.type
_entity_poly.pdbx_seq_one_letter_code
_entity_poly.pdbx_strand_id
1 'polypeptide(L)'
;MAGLHSSSSSFSQQLFPSRLLLLLTVLPLALAFLAFLLQWRDGPTDPITRWSPQPFHFPAMDNSGSNSVPDRRSGSGCVDLLGRSKSPAFPYFKDWKFDAGSDLTPKICIISSTSAGLEQTLPWIFYHKVIGVSTFFLFVEGKAASPNVSKVLESIPGVKVIYRTKELEEQQAKSRIWNETWLESFFYKPCNSELFVKQTLNMEMSIVMARDAGMDWIIHLDTDELVHPLGAREYSLSQLLSGVPENVDTVVFPNYESSVERDDVKEPFTEVSMFKKNYDHLPKDVYFGNYKEATRGNPNYFLTYGNGKSAARIQDHLRPNGAHRWHNYMKVPNEIKLDEAAVLHYTYTKFSDLTSRRDRCGCKPTKDDIKRCFMLEFDRAAFIIASTATEEEMLHWYREHVVWTDKELKLKLLRRGILTRIYAPMVIIQGLRESGLFASVIQSAHTTISKDKSLSSVESSNSSRVDERGRISSRKIDVKESTATARRIMEITENVS
;
A
#
# COMPACT_ATOMS: atom_id res chain seq x y z
N MET A 1 -83.63 -24.48 -44.01
CA MET A 1 -82.88 -23.67 -44.99
C MET A 1 -82.68 -22.28 -44.41
N ALA A 2 -81.41 -21.86 -44.39
CA ALA A 2 -80.78 -20.53 -44.37
C ALA A 2 -81.48 -19.27 -43.78
N GLY A 3 -80.68 -18.53 -42.97
CA GLY A 3 -80.74 -17.07 -42.74
C GLY A 3 -80.92 -16.67 -41.26
N LEU A 4 -79.87 -16.57 -40.40
CA LEU A 4 -78.98 -15.41 -40.13
C LEU A 4 -79.75 -14.07 -39.99
N HIS A 5 -79.70 -13.27 -38.91
CA HIS A 5 -78.76 -13.08 -37.80
C HIS A 5 -79.49 -12.63 -36.51
N SER A 6 -78.90 -12.93 -35.35
CA SER A 6 -79.38 -12.57 -34.01
C SER A 6 -78.99 -11.14 -33.61
N SER A 7 -79.93 -10.38 -33.04
CA SER A 7 -79.67 -9.20 -32.21
C SER A 7 -80.11 -9.48 -30.77
N SER A 8 -79.16 -9.47 -29.83
CA SER A 8 -79.44 -9.56 -28.39
C SER A 8 -79.14 -8.21 -27.72
N SER A 9 -80.19 -7.63 -27.15
CA SER A 9 -80.19 -6.38 -26.40
C SER A 9 -79.72 -6.57 -24.95
N SER A 10 -78.56 -5.97 -24.65
CA SER A 10 -78.26 -5.11 -23.50
C SER A 10 -79.12 -5.18 -22.22
N PHE A 11 -78.46 -5.48 -21.08
CA PHE A 11 -78.63 -4.72 -19.82
C PHE A 11 -77.36 -4.73 -18.94
N SER A 12 -77.04 -3.53 -18.42
CA SER A 12 -76.24 -3.15 -17.23
C SER A 12 -74.73 -3.45 -17.15
N GLN A 13 -73.87 -2.49 -17.55
CA GLN A 13 -72.51 -2.29 -16.99
C GLN A 13 -72.06 -0.81 -17.09
N GLN A 14 -72.42 0.04 -16.13
CA GLN A 14 -71.91 1.43 -16.05
C GLN A 14 -71.42 1.87 -14.65
N LEU A 15 -71.18 0.95 -13.72
CA LEU A 15 -70.80 1.28 -12.33
C LEU A 15 -69.35 0.97 -11.93
N PHE A 16 -68.53 0.44 -12.84
CA PHE A 16 -67.18 -0.04 -12.51
C PHE A 16 -66.03 0.98 -12.70
N PRO A 17 -65.97 1.84 -13.75
CA PRO A 17 -64.77 2.66 -13.97
C PRO A 17 -64.66 3.86 -13.01
N SER A 18 -65.78 4.42 -12.55
CA SER A 18 -65.77 5.58 -11.64
C SER A 18 -65.33 5.21 -10.22
N ARG A 19 -65.70 4.02 -9.74
CA ARG A 19 -65.28 3.52 -8.42
C ARG A 19 -63.80 3.16 -8.38
N LEU A 20 -63.25 2.64 -9.47
CA LEU A 20 -61.82 2.32 -9.57
C LEU A 20 -60.97 3.59 -9.60
N LEU A 21 -61.41 4.63 -10.33
CA LEU A 21 -60.71 5.92 -10.38
C LEU A 21 -60.75 6.65 -9.04
N LEU A 22 -61.88 6.56 -8.32
CA LEU A 22 -62.01 7.10 -6.97
C LEU A 22 -61.08 6.35 -5.99
N LEU A 23 -60.98 5.02 -6.10
CA LEU A 23 -60.08 4.22 -5.27
C LEU A 23 -58.60 4.57 -5.55
N LEU A 24 -58.23 4.71 -6.82
CA LEU A 24 -56.85 5.01 -7.25
C LEU A 24 -56.40 6.43 -6.90
N THR A 25 -57.32 7.35 -6.57
CA THR A 25 -56.99 8.73 -6.21
C THR A 25 -57.14 8.99 -4.71
N VAL A 26 -58.20 8.49 -4.09
CA VAL A 26 -58.47 8.70 -2.67
C VAL A 26 -57.57 7.85 -1.78
N LEU A 27 -57.24 6.61 -2.19
CA LEU A 27 -56.41 5.72 -1.38
C LEU A 27 -54.96 6.23 -1.21
N PRO A 28 -54.23 6.65 -2.27
CA PRO A 28 -52.90 7.21 -2.09
C PRO A 28 -52.90 8.52 -1.27
N LEU A 29 -53.90 9.38 -1.48
CA LEU A 29 -54.03 10.64 -0.73
C LEU A 29 -54.33 10.40 0.75
N ALA A 30 -55.20 9.43 1.07
CA ALA A 30 -55.49 9.03 2.44
C ALA A 30 -54.26 8.40 3.12
N LEU A 31 -53.49 7.58 2.41
CA LEU A 31 -52.24 7.00 2.93
C LEU A 31 -51.14 8.05 3.14
N ALA A 32 -51.01 9.02 2.23
CA ALA A 32 -50.06 10.12 2.38
C ALA A 32 -50.43 11.03 3.57
N PHE A 33 -51.72 11.32 3.74
CA PHE A 33 -52.21 12.08 4.89
C PHE A 33 -52.02 11.33 6.21
N LEU A 34 -52.24 10.02 6.23
CA LEU A 34 -51.97 9.17 7.40
C LEU A 34 -50.47 9.16 7.74
N ALA A 35 -49.59 9.02 6.74
CA ALA A 35 -48.13 9.05 6.95
C ALA A 35 -47.66 10.42 7.48
N PHE A 36 -48.23 11.51 6.97
CA PHE A 36 -47.97 12.87 7.47
C PHE A 36 -48.43 13.05 8.92
N LEU A 37 -49.62 12.54 9.29
CA LEU A 37 -50.11 12.58 10.68
C LEU A 37 -49.29 11.70 11.63
N LEU A 38 -48.76 10.57 11.14
CA LEU A 38 -47.85 9.70 11.89
C LEU A 38 -46.46 10.33 12.09
N GLN A 39 -46.00 11.16 11.16
CA GLN A 39 -44.75 11.93 11.31
C GLN A 39 -44.93 13.20 12.14
N TRP A 40 -46.14 13.78 12.17
CA TRP A 40 -46.45 15.03 12.86
C TRP A 40 -46.80 14.82 14.35
N ARG A 41 -47.19 13.61 14.76
CA ARG A 41 -47.32 13.26 16.17
C ARG A 41 -46.01 12.69 16.68
N ASP A 42 -45.39 13.40 17.60
CA ASP A 42 -44.25 12.93 18.39
C ASP A 42 -44.39 11.45 18.81
N GLY A 43 -43.39 10.66 18.42
CA GLY A 43 -43.04 9.35 18.98
C GLY A 43 -42.99 8.21 17.96
N PRO A 44 -42.30 7.08 18.22
CA PRO A 44 -41.53 6.69 19.41
C PRO A 44 -40.10 6.22 19.10
N THR A 45 -39.31 6.13 20.17
CA THR A 45 -38.02 5.44 20.24
C THR A 45 -38.04 4.03 19.66
N ASP A 46 -37.11 3.75 18.76
CA ASP A 46 -36.81 2.42 18.20
C ASP A 46 -36.26 1.48 19.30
N PRO A 47 -36.80 0.26 19.50
CA PRO A 47 -36.45 -0.60 20.63
C PRO A 47 -35.22 -1.50 20.40
N ILE A 48 -34.20 -1.02 19.68
CA ILE A 48 -32.95 -1.79 19.40
C ILE A 48 -31.70 -1.17 20.07
N THR A 49 -31.80 0.01 20.69
CA THR A 49 -30.67 0.63 21.43
C THR A 49 -30.56 0.25 22.92
N ARG A 50 -31.29 -0.78 23.38
CA ARG A 50 -31.45 -1.07 24.82
C ARG A 50 -30.51 -2.12 25.42
N TRP A 51 -29.34 -2.38 24.83
CA TRP A 51 -28.31 -3.24 25.43
C TRP A 51 -26.94 -2.53 25.46
N SER A 52 -26.71 -1.71 26.49
CA SER A 52 -25.49 -1.67 27.35
C SER A 52 -25.37 -0.34 28.11
N PRO A 53 -24.95 -0.32 29.40
CA PRO A 53 -25.07 0.83 30.29
C PRO A 53 -23.77 1.64 30.46
N GLN A 54 -23.91 2.96 30.31
CA GLN A 54 -23.33 4.08 31.11
C GLN A 54 -22.87 5.25 30.21
N PRO A 55 -23.37 6.48 30.46
CA PRO A 55 -22.91 7.69 29.77
C PRO A 55 -21.59 8.18 30.38
N PHE A 56 -20.57 8.33 29.53
CA PHE A 56 -19.35 9.04 29.88
C PHE A 56 -19.63 10.53 30.09
N HIS A 57 -19.44 10.98 31.33
CA HIS A 57 -19.36 12.38 31.72
C HIS A 57 -18.24 13.09 30.94
N PHE A 58 -18.55 14.23 30.30
CA PHE A 58 -17.55 15.19 29.86
C PHE A 58 -17.10 16.03 31.07
N PRO A 59 -15.81 16.09 31.43
CA PRO A 59 -15.34 16.92 32.53
C PRO A 59 -14.91 18.29 32.00
N ALA A 60 -15.79 19.29 32.11
CA ALA A 60 -15.44 20.71 32.34
C ALA A 60 -16.68 21.60 32.14
N MET A 61 -17.52 21.69 33.17
CA MET A 61 -18.18 22.91 33.66
C MET A 61 -19.43 22.51 34.46
N ASP A 62 -19.28 22.44 35.77
CA ASP A 62 -20.35 22.77 36.71
C ASP A 62 -19.74 23.62 37.81
N ASN A 63 -20.33 24.79 38.02
CA ASN A 63 -19.88 25.78 38.98
C ASN A 63 -21.04 26.00 39.97
N SER A 64 -20.80 25.81 41.27
CA SER A 64 -21.60 26.38 42.36
C SER A 64 -20.84 26.29 43.69
N GLY A 65 -20.61 27.44 44.33
CA GLY A 65 -20.43 27.52 45.78
C GLY A 65 -19.17 28.17 46.36
N SER A 66 -19.15 29.52 46.33
CA SER A 66 -18.60 30.45 47.35
C SER A 66 -17.17 30.26 47.92
N ASN A 67 -16.28 31.23 47.64
CA ASN A 67 -15.87 32.26 48.62
C ASN A 67 -14.85 33.28 48.06
N SER A 68 -15.13 34.56 48.36
CA SER A 68 -14.25 35.75 48.50
C SER A 68 -13.36 36.26 47.33
N VAL A 69 -13.81 37.39 46.80
CA VAL A 69 -13.18 38.53 46.08
C VAL A 69 -12.20 39.33 47.00
N PRO A 70 -11.39 40.36 46.60
CA PRO A 70 -10.93 40.93 45.29
C PRO A 70 -9.35 40.94 45.19
N ASP A 71 -8.61 41.44 44.19
CA ASP A 71 -8.72 42.68 43.39
C ASP A 71 -7.61 42.78 42.31
N ARG A 72 -7.79 43.75 41.38
CA ARG A 72 -6.83 44.36 40.41
C ARG A 72 -6.89 43.96 38.92
N ARG A 73 -7.85 44.63 38.26
CA ARG A 73 -7.79 45.46 37.04
C ARG A 73 -6.57 45.42 36.09
N SER A 74 -6.95 45.32 34.80
CA SER A 74 -6.44 46.05 33.61
C SER A 74 -5.18 45.59 32.88
N GLY A 75 -5.33 45.36 31.57
CA GLY A 75 -4.23 45.40 30.60
C GLY A 75 -4.52 44.64 29.31
N SER A 76 -5.06 45.32 28.31
CA SER A 76 -5.19 44.80 26.95
C SER A 76 -3.83 44.46 26.36
N GLY A 77 -3.71 43.29 25.73
CA GLY A 77 -2.52 42.91 25.00
C GLY A 77 -2.79 41.69 24.13
N CYS A 78 -3.30 41.92 22.93
CA CYS A 78 -3.23 40.95 21.85
C CYS A 78 -1.75 40.68 21.56
N VAL A 79 -1.21 39.60 22.11
CA VAL A 79 0.17 39.16 21.84
C VAL A 79 0.17 37.68 21.49
N ASP A 80 0.50 37.42 20.22
CA ASP A 80 0.96 36.18 19.60
C ASP A 80 0.17 34.87 19.80
N LEU A 81 -0.84 34.69 18.95
CA LEU A 81 -1.43 33.39 18.62
C LEU A 81 -0.70 32.63 17.49
N LEU A 82 0.54 33.02 17.14
CA LEU A 82 1.34 32.34 16.09
C LEU A 82 2.60 31.61 16.61
N GLY A 83 2.74 31.45 17.94
CA GLY A 83 3.95 30.91 18.55
C GLY A 83 3.90 29.46 19.06
N ARG A 84 2.84 28.69 18.78
CA ARG A 84 2.80 27.26 19.13
C ARG A 84 2.59 26.42 17.88
N SER A 85 3.69 25.98 17.27
CA SER A 85 3.68 24.80 16.41
C SER A 85 3.28 23.58 17.25
N LYS A 86 1.98 23.38 17.44
CA LYS A 86 1.49 22.06 17.81
C LYS A 86 1.60 21.22 16.54
N SER A 87 2.78 20.64 16.31
CA SER A 87 2.92 19.52 15.40
C SER A 87 1.82 18.51 15.76
N PRO A 88 1.10 17.92 14.80
CA PRO A 88 0.15 16.86 15.10
C PRO A 88 0.89 15.77 15.88
N ALA A 89 0.59 15.67 17.17
CA ALA A 89 1.23 14.72 18.05
C ALA A 89 0.58 13.38 17.79
N PHE A 90 1.24 12.54 17.00
CA PHE A 90 0.91 11.12 16.96
C PHE A 90 1.25 10.55 18.35
N PRO A 91 0.28 9.98 19.09
CA PRO A 91 0.43 9.67 20.51
C PRO A 91 1.58 8.70 20.84
N TYR A 92 2.03 7.94 19.83
CA TYR A 92 3.16 7.00 19.94
C TYR A 92 4.52 7.61 19.55
N PHE A 93 4.58 8.87 19.10
CA PHE A 93 5.78 9.48 18.51
C PHE A 93 6.06 10.85 19.10
N LYS A 94 6.73 10.88 20.25
CA LYS A 94 7.37 12.09 20.77
C LYS A 94 8.73 12.25 20.09
N ASP A 95 8.95 13.38 19.41
CA ASP A 95 10.22 13.77 18.79
C ASP A 95 10.73 12.85 17.65
N TRP A 96 9.85 12.11 16.95
CA TRP A 96 10.21 11.17 15.87
C TRP A 96 11.25 10.10 16.25
N LYS A 97 11.35 9.76 17.54
CA LYS A 97 12.22 8.69 18.03
C LYS A 97 11.50 7.34 17.90
N PHE A 98 12.03 6.43 17.09
CA PHE A 98 11.47 5.10 16.84
C PHE A 98 12.07 4.05 17.80
N ASP A 99 12.05 4.32 19.10
CA ASP A 99 12.53 3.42 20.15
C ASP A 99 11.35 2.66 20.78
N ALA A 100 10.69 1.79 20.02
CA ALA A 100 9.49 1.08 20.51
C ALA A 100 9.34 -0.34 19.92
N GLY A 101 10.42 -1.12 19.91
CA GLY A 101 10.34 -2.53 19.55
C GLY A 101 9.54 -3.40 20.55
N SER A 102 9.34 -2.93 21.78
CA SER A 102 8.75 -3.72 22.87
C SER A 102 7.28 -3.45 23.18
N ASP A 103 6.76 -2.25 22.90
CA ASP A 103 5.49 -1.79 23.48
C ASP A 103 4.30 -1.80 22.51
N LEU A 104 4.57 -2.01 21.21
CA LEU A 104 3.51 -2.08 20.20
C LEU A 104 2.78 -3.42 20.29
N THR A 105 1.48 -3.35 20.54
CA THR A 105 0.57 -4.51 20.53
C THR A 105 -0.67 -4.18 19.68
N PRO A 106 -0.98 -4.97 18.64
CA PRO A 106 -0.21 -6.11 18.13
C PRO A 106 1.06 -5.67 17.38
N LYS A 107 2.04 -6.59 17.30
CA LYS A 107 3.26 -6.47 16.48
C LYS A 107 2.96 -6.79 15.03
N ILE A 108 3.26 -5.82 14.15
CA ILE A 108 2.92 -5.91 12.73
C ILE A 108 4.21 -5.90 11.93
N CYS A 109 4.33 -6.84 10.98
CA CYS A 109 5.40 -6.84 10.00
C CYS A 109 4.89 -6.64 8.57
N ILE A 110 5.69 -5.93 7.77
CA ILE A 110 5.49 -5.79 6.32
C ILE A 110 6.57 -6.54 5.57
N ILE A 111 6.17 -7.24 4.52
CA ILE A 111 7.03 -7.84 3.50
C ILE A 111 6.95 -6.98 2.25
N SER A 112 8.10 -6.68 1.66
CA SER A 112 8.15 -6.03 0.36
C SER A 112 9.30 -6.56 -0.48
N SER A 113 9.07 -6.62 -1.80
CA SER A 113 10.12 -6.88 -2.79
C SER A 113 10.37 -5.59 -3.55
N THR A 114 11.60 -5.07 -3.54
CA THR A 114 11.88 -3.74 -4.09
C THR A 114 13.23 -3.65 -4.78
N SER A 115 13.24 -2.85 -5.86
CA SER A 115 14.46 -2.40 -6.53
C SER A 115 14.67 -0.88 -6.46
N ALA A 116 13.84 -0.19 -5.68
CA ALA A 116 13.81 1.26 -5.58
C ALA A 116 14.96 1.82 -4.72
N GLY A 117 15.31 3.09 -4.93
CA GLY A 117 16.30 3.78 -4.11
C GLY A 117 15.73 4.31 -2.79
N LEU A 118 16.56 5.06 -2.06
CA LEU A 118 16.21 5.66 -0.77
C LEU A 118 15.11 6.73 -0.90
N GLU A 119 15.01 7.38 -2.05
CA GLU A 119 14.00 8.39 -2.36
C GLU A 119 12.57 7.87 -2.24
N GLN A 120 12.36 6.58 -2.50
CA GLN A 120 11.05 5.93 -2.38
C GLN A 120 10.96 5.08 -1.11
N THR A 121 12.02 4.34 -0.78
CA THR A 121 11.98 3.38 0.34
C THR A 121 11.96 4.06 1.70
N LEU A 122 12.66 5.18 1.92
CA LEU A 122 12.66 5.86 3.23
C LEU A 122 11.28 6.45 3.58
N PRO A 123 10.63 7.25 2.72
CA PRO A 123 9.26 7.72 2.97
C PRO A 123 8.30 6.57 3.25
N TRP A 124 8.40 5.48 2.48
CA TRP A 124 7.55 4.31 2.64
C TRP A 124 7.76 3.60 3.99
N ILE A 125 9.01 3.33 4.39
CA ILE A 125 9.32 2.66 5.67
C ILE A 125 8.82 3.52 6.83
N PHE A 126 9.22 4.80 6.86
CA PHE A 126 8.94 5.66 7.99
C PHE A 126 7.46 6.03 8.11
N TYR A 127 6.74 6.21 6.99
CA TYR A 127 5.29 6.33 7.02
C TYR A 127 4.64 5.12 7.72
N HIS A 128 5.04 3.90 7.33
CA HIS A 128 4.48 2.70 7.93
C HIS A 128 4.87 2.53 9.39
N LYS A 129 6.08 2.97 9.79
CA LYS A 129 6.46 3.05 11.20
C LYS A 129 5.56 3.99 11.99
N VAL A 130 5.25 5.17 11.44
CA VAL A 130 4.36 6.17 12.09
C VAL A 130 2.95 5.61 12.33
N ILE A 131 2.44 4.74 11.47
CA ILE A 131 1.12 4.13 11.68
C ILE A 131 1.17 2.84 12.53
N GLY A 132 2.34 2.47 13.07
CA GLY A 132 2.47 1.37 14.04
C GLY A 132 3.06 0.06 13.52
N VAL A 133 3.75 0.07 12.37
CA VAL A 133 4.48 -1.13 11.89
C VAL A 133 5.86 -1.20 12.53
N SER A 134 6.15 -2.32 13.19
CA SER A 134 7.42 -2.52 13.92
C SER A 134 8.52 -3.09 13.03
N THR A 135 8.19 -4.04 12.16
CA THR A 135 9.18 -4.88 11.46
C THR A 135 8.99 -4.89 9.95
N PHE A 136 10.09 -4.90 9.20
CA PHE A 136 10.08 -4.93 7.75
C PHE A 136 11.02 -6.04 7.24
N PHE A 137 10.51 -6.91 6.37
CA PHE A 137 11.30 -7.88 5.62
C PHE A 137 11.42 -7.38 4.17
N LEU A 138 12.56 -6.79 3.83
CA LEU A 138 12.80 -6.17 2.54
C LEU A 138 13.66 -7.08 1.66
N PHE A 139 13.04 -7.67 0.64
CA PHE A 139 13.75 -8.41 -0.40
C PHE A 139 14.26 -7.41 -1.43
N VAL A 140 15.58 -7.23 -1.49
CA VAL A 140 16.21 -6.15 -2.26
C VAL A 140 16.88 -6.67 -3.52
N GLU A 141 16.65 -5.95 -4.61
CA GLU A 141 17.29 -6.13 -5.92
C GLU A 141 17.69 -4.74 -6.48
N GLY A 142 18.37 -4.68 -7.62
CA GLY A 142 18.66 -3.41 -8.32
C GLY A 142 19.29 -2.33 -7.43
N LYS A 143 18.70 -1.12 -7.40
CA LYS A 143 19.22 0.00 -6.59
C LYS A 143 19.11 -0.28 -5.09
N ALA A 144 18.05 -0.95 -4.64
CA ALA A 144 17.86 -1.31 -3.23
C ALA A 144 18.96 -2.22 -2.69
N ALA A 145 19.50 -3.11 -3.55
CA ALA A 145 20.60 -4.01 -3.20
C ALA A 145 21.99 -3.36 -3.29
N SER A 146 22.10 -2.11 -3.77
CA SER A 146 23.39 -1.44 -3.86
C SER A 146 23.96 -1.16 -2.45
N PRO A 147 25.28 -1.27 -2.23
CA PRO A 147 25.87 -1.16 -0.88
C PRO A 147 25.55 0.15 -0.14
N ASN A 148 25.43 1.26 -0.89
CA ASN A 148 25.08 2.56 -0.31
C ASN A 148 23.63 2.62 0.17
N VAL A 149 22.71 1.97 -0.54
CA VAL A 149 21.29 1.95 -0.20
C VAL A 149 21.02 0.91 0.87
N SER A 150 21.49 -0.32 0.67
CA SER A 150 21.21 -1.43 1.57
C SER A 150 21.77 -1.19 2.98
N LYS A 151 22.97 -0.59 3.12
CA LYS A 151 23.51 -0.22 4.43
C LYS A 151 22.66 0.81 5.18
N VAL A 152 22.07 1.77 4.46
CA VAL A 152 21.12 2.72 5.06
C VAL A 152 19.89 1.97 5.54
N LEU A 153 19.34 1.07 4.72
CA LEU A 153 18.17 0.26 5.09
C LEU A 153 18.45 -0.64 6.31
N GLU A 154 19.60 -1.31 6.36
CA GLU A 154 20.04 -2.15 7.48
C GLU A 154 20.26 -1.37 8.78
N SER A 155 20.57 -0.07 8.68
CA SER A 155 20.73 0.78 9.87
C SER A 155 19.41 1.16 10.55
N ILE A 156 18.27 0.94 9.88
CA ILE A 156 16.96 1.31 10.41
C ILE A 156 16.47 0.21 11.37
N PRO A 157 16.17 0.54 12.64
CA PRO A 157 15.67 -0.45 13.59
C PRO A 157 14.42 -1.17 13.10
N GLY A 158 14.39 -2.50 13.23
CA GLY A 158 13.29 -3.35 12.79
C GLY A 158 13.25 -3.62 11.27
N VAL A 159 14.19 -3.11 10.48
CA VAL A 159 14.32 -3.45 9.06
C VAL A 159 15.33 -4.59 8.90
N LYS A 160 14.88 -5.70 8.30
CA LYS A 160 15.72 -6.81 7.88
C LYS A 160 15.80 -6.81 6.36
N VAL A 161 17.00 -6.61 5.84
CA VAL A 161 17.29 -6.65 4.41
C VAL A 161 17.66 -8.08 4.00
N ILE A 162 17.03 -8.58 2.95
CA ILE A 162 17.24 -9.91 2.38
C ILE A 162 17.71 -9.74 0.94
N TYR A 163 18.95 -10.10 0.68
CA TYR A 163 19.54 -10.03 -0.66
C TYR A 163 19.12 -11.23 -1.49
N ARG A 164 18.92 -11.01 -2.78
CA ARG A 164 18.76 -12.10 -3.76
C ARG A 164 20.11 -12.79 -4.01
N THR A 165 20.46 -13.73 -3.16
CA THR A 165 21.67 -14.56 -3.33
C THR A 165 21.33 -15.90 -3.98
N LYS A 166 22.35 -16.62 -4.47
CA LYS A 166 22.16 -17.96 -5.05
C LYS A 166 21.61 -18.94 -4.01
N GLU A 167 22.04 -18.80 -2.76
CA GLU A 167 21.57 -19.64 -1.66
C GLU A 167 20.07 -19.40 -1.39
N LEU A 168 19.61 -18.15 -1.48
CA LEU A 168 18.19 -17.84 -1.38
C LEU A 168 17.41 -18.48 -2.53
N GLU A 169 17.91 -18.38 -3.76
CA GLU A 169 17.27 -18.99 -4.92
C GLU A 169 17.21 -20.52 -4.82
N GLU A 170 18.26 -21.17 -4.34
CA GLU A 170 18.30 -22.61 -4.11
C GLU A 170 17.34 -23.06 -3.00
N GLN A 171 17.15 -22.25 -1.95
CA GLN A 171 16.13 -22.48 -0.94
C GLN A 171 14.73 -22.33 -1.53
N GLN A 172 14.49 -21.27 -2.29
CA GLN A 172 13.21 -21.02 -2.95
C GLN A 172 12.87 -22.08 -4.00
N ALA A 173 13.86 -22.65 -4.69
CA ALA A 173 13.66 -23.73 -5.65
C ALA A 173 13.12 -25.02 -5.00
N LYS A 174 13.32 -25.20 -3.68
CA LYS A 174 12.79 -26.34 -2.90
C LYS A 174 11.46 -26.03 -2.22
N SER A 175 10.89 -24.84 -2.45
CA SER A 175 9.63 -24.43 -1.88
C SER A 175 8.47 -25.33 -2.34
N ARG A 176 7.53 -25.58 -1.43
CA ARG A 176 6.24 -26.23 -1.76
C ARG A 176 5.38 -25.40 -2.72
N ILE A 177 5.62 -24.10 -2.84
CA ILE A 177 4.88 -23.19 -3.72
C ILE A 177 4.94 -23.67 -5.18
N TRP A 178 6.02 -24.34 -5.59
CA TRP A 178 6.14 -24.91 -6.93
C TRP A 178 5.15 -26.05 -7.22
N ASN A 179 4.51 -26.62 -6.19
CA ASN A 179 3.49 -27.67 -6.34
C ASN A 179 2.06 -27.10 -6.29
N GLU A 180 1.89 -25.78 -6.18
CA GLU A 180 0.59 -25.13 -6.07
C GLU A 180 -0.07 -24.95 -7.45
N THR A 181 -1.16 -25.68 -7.69
CA THR A 181 -1.88 -25.64 -8.98
C THR A 181 -2.47 -24.27 -9.32
N TRP A 182 -2.82 -23.46 -8.31
CA TRP A 182 -3.35 -22.10 -8.52
C TRP A 182 -2.29 -21.10 -9.03
N LEU A 183 -1.00 -21.42 -8.85
CA LEU A 183 0.11 -20.59 -9.32
C LEU A 183 0.75 -21.14 -10.61
N GLU A 184 0.43 -22.38 -10.99
CA GLU A 184 1.03 -23.09 -12.12
C GLU A 184 1.04 -22.29 -13.41
N SER A 185 -0.07 -21.60 -13.70
CA SER A 185 -0.21 -20.81 -14.92
C SER A 185 0.76 -19.62 -15.00
N PHE A 186 1.43 -19.24 -13.92
CA PHE A 186 2.41 -18.16 -13.87
C PHE A 186 3.86 -18.65 -13.91
N PHE A 187 4.09 -19.95 -13.68
CA PHE A 187 5.43 -20.51 -13.70
C PHE A 187 6.10 -20.34 -15.06
N TYR A 188 7.40 -20.02 -15.02
CA TYR A 188 8.27 -19.87 -16.19
C TYR A 188 7.80 -18.82 -17.20
N LYS A 189 6.83 -17.97 -16.84
CA LYS A 189 6.44 -16.79 -17.61
C LYS A 189 7.25 -15.58 -17.15
N PRO A 190 7.70 -14.72 -18.07
CA PRO A 190 8.59 -13.60 -17.75
C PRO A 190 7.84 -12.41 -17.11
N CYS A 191 8.62 -11.43 -16.64
CA CYS A 191 8.15 -10.09 -16.26
C CYS A 191 7.16 -10.09 -15.09
N ASN A 192 5.91 -9.64 -15.27
CA ASN A 192 4.96 -9.54 -14.15
C ASN A 192 4.60 -10.91 -13.58
N SER A 193 4.55 -11.96 -14.43
CA SER A 193 4.30 -13.33 -13.96
C SER A 193 5.46 -13.83 -13.09
N GLU A 194 6.69 -13.58 -13.51
CA GLU A 194 7.89 -13.92 -12.75
C GLU A 194 7.94 -13.15 -11.43
N LEU A 195 7.66 -11.84 -11.45
CA LEU A 195 7.59 -11.01 -10.25
C LEU A 195 6.53 -11.55 -9.28
N PHE A 196 5.35 -11.94 -9.78
CA PHE A 196 4.27 -12.48 -8.96
C PHE A 196 4.67 -13.79 -8.26
N VAL A 197 5.36 -14.69 -8.95
CA VAL A 197 5.91 -15.92 -8.35
C VAL A 197 6.99 -15.59 -7.33
N LYS A 198 7.93 -14.69 -7.66
CA LYS A 198 8.98 -14.24 -6.73
C LYS A 198 8.43 -13.63 -5.45
N GLN A 199 7.45 -12.74 -5.56
CA GLN A 199 6.77 -12.14 -4.40
C GLN A 199 6.10 -13.22 -3.55
N THR A 200 5.46 -14.21 -4.17
CA THR A 200 4.85 -15.33 -3.45
C THR A 200 5.88 -16.15 -2.67
N LEU A 201 7.03 -16.46 -3.27
CA LEU A 201 8.13 -17.16 -2.60
C LEU A 201 8.70 -16.34 -1.42
N ASN A 202 8.88 -15.04 -1.61
CA ASN A 202 9.33 -14.12 -0.57
C ASN A 202 8.34 -14.07 0.60
N MET A 203 7.03 -14.06 0.31
CA MET A 203 5.98 -14.13 1.32
C MET A 203 6.04 -15.43 2.12
N GLU A 204 6.24 -16.58 1.46
CA GLU A 204 6.35 -17.86 2.17
C GLU A 204 7.50 -17.88 3.18
N MET A 205 8.69 -17.47 2.75
CA MET A 205 9.86 -17.40 3.63
C MET A 205 9.64 -16.41 4.79
N SER A 206 8.92 -15.33 4.51
CA SER A 206 8.63 -14.31 5.52
C SER A 206 7.65 -14.77 6.58
N ILE A 207 6.79 -15.76 6.31
CA ILE A 207 5.96 -16.37 7.36
C ILE A 207 6.84 -17.00 8.44
N VAL A 208 7.92 -17.69 8.04
CA VAL A 208 8.89 -18.27 8.98
C VAL A 208 9.60 -17.17 9.75
N MET A 209 10.13 -16.16 9.05
CA MET A 209 10.81 -15.03 9.71
C MET A 209 9.89 -14.25 10.67
N ALA A 210 8.62 -14.07 10.32
CA ALA A 210 7.65 -13.39 11.16
C ALA A 210 7.31 -14.22 12.40
N ARG A 211 7.18 -15.54 12.27
CA ARG A 211 6.99 -16.45 13.41
C ARG A 211 8.19 -16.41 14.36
N ASP A 212 9.41 -16.51 13.82
CA ASP A 212 10.65 -16.47 14.61
C ASP A 212 10.82 -15.13 15.35
N ALA A 213 10.36 -14.04 14.74
CA ALA A 213 10.37 -12.71 15.34
C ALA A 213 9.20 -12.45 16.31
N GLY A 214 8.27 -13.40 16.49
CA GLY A 214 7.10 -13.26 17.35
C GLY A 214 6.16 -12.14 16.90
N MET A 215 5.91 -12.04 15.59
CA MET A 215 4.96 -11.08 15.02
C MET A 215 3.52 -11.62 15.11
N ASP A 216 2.55 -10.72 15.31
CA ASP A 216 1.14 -11.09 15.37
C ASP A 216 0.47 -11.03 13.98
N TRP A 217 0.83 -10.02 13.18
CA TRP A 217 0.27 -9.76 11.85
C TRP A 217 1.35 -9.60 10.79
N ILE A 218 1.05 -10.09 9.59
CA ILE A 218 1.90 -9.98 8.40
C ILE A 218 1.13 -9.41 7.21
N ILE A 219 1.76 -8.48 6.49
CA ILE A 219 1.19 -7.81 5.31
C ILE A 219 2.23 -7.83 4.19
N HIS A 220 1.82 -8.16 2.96
CA HIS A 220 2.64 -7.88 1.78
C HIS A 220 2.20 -6.57 1.14
N LEU A 221 3.16 -5.66 0.92
CA LEU A 221 2.93 -4.36 0.30
C LEU A 221 4.03 -4.04 -0.71
N ASP A 222 3.64 -3.49 -1.84
CA ASP A 222 4.57 -2.95 -2.82
C ASP A 222 5.07 -1.57 -2.37
N THR A 223 6.24 -1.15 -2.84
CA THR A 223 6.84 0.12 -2.41
C THR A 223 6.17 1.37 -2.99
N ASP A 224 5.13 1.20 -3.81
CA ASP A 224 4.18 2.21 -4.27
C ASP A 224 2.83 2.15 -3.54
N GLU A 225 2.72 1.37 -2.45
CA GLU A 225 1.49 1.16 -1.70
C GLU A 225 1.61 1.65 -0.25
N LEU A 226 0.63 2.41 0.22
CA LEU A 226 0.56 2.87 1.62
C LEU A 226 -0.74 2.40 2.28
N VAL A 227 -0.66 1.81 3.48
CA VAL A 227 -1.87 1.57 4.27
C VAL A 227 -2.42 2.89 4.80
N HIS A 228 -3.72 3.13 4.62
CA HIS A 228 -4.43 4.31 5.06
C HIS A 228 -5.56 3.89 6.02
N PRO A 229 -5.35 4.01 7.34
CA PRO A 229 -6.40 3.81 8.34
C PRO A 229 -7.46 4.92 8.20
N LEU A 230 -8.56 4.61 7.50
CA LEU A 230 -9.68 5.51 7.21
C LEU A 230 -10.47 5.77 8.49
N GLY A 231 -10.14 6.83 9.22
CA GLY A 231 -10.90 7.24 10.40
C GLY A 231 -10.65 6.36 11.63
N ALA A 232 -9.69 5.43 11.58
CA ALA A 232 -9.20 4.75 12.77
C ALA A 232 -8.75 5.78 13.81
N ARG A 233 -9.05 5.50 15.08
CA ARG A 233 -8.57 6.34 16.19
C ARG A 233 -7.06 6.51 16.06
N GLU A 234 -6.61 7.74 16.30
CA GLU A 234 -5.19 8.11 16.31
C GLU A 234 -4.42 7.84 15.00
N TYR A 235 -5.12 7.53 13.89
CA TYR A 235 -4.51 7.16 12.61
C TYR A 235 -3.53 5.98 12.75
N SER A 236 -3.90 4.97 13.55
CA SER A 236 -3.04 3.85 13.93
C SER A 236 -3.52 2.52 13.33
N LEU A 237 -2.64 1.85 12.58
CA LEU A 237 -2.87 0.50 12.08
C LEU A 237 -2.84 -0.54 13.21
N SER A 238 -1.98 -0.33 14.20
CA SER A 238 -1.90 -1.19 15.39
C SER A 238 -3.22 -1.18 16.16
N GLN A 239 -3.78 0.01 16.41
CA GLN A 239 -5.08 0.12 17.07
C GLN A 239 -6.20 -0.53 16.26
N LEU A 240 -6.20 -0.36 14.94
CA LEU A 240 -7.18 -0.96 14.06
C LEU A 240 -7.09 -2.50 14.07
N LEU A 241 -5.89 -3.08 14.02
CA LEU A 241 -5.70 -4.54 14.08
C LEU A 241 -5.90 -5.13 15.48
N SER A 242 -5.72 -4.33 16.53
CA SER A 242 -6.05 -4.71 17.91
C SER A 242 -7.56 -4.94 18.10
N GLY A 243 -8.39 -4.14 17.42
CA GLY A 243 -9.85 -4.27 17.45
C GLY A 243 -10.41 -5.46 16.65
N VAL A 244 -9.57 -6.17 15.90
CA VAL A 244 -10.01 -7.30 15.08
C VAL A 244 -10.27 -8.52 15.98
N PRO A 245 -11.46 -9.16 15.90
CA PRO A 245 -11.78 -10.34 16.70
C PRO A 245 -10.76 -11.49 16.55
N GLU A 246 -10.56 -12.27 17.61
CA GLU A 246 -9.58 -13.37 17.62
C GLU A 246 -9.88 -14.47 16.59
N ASN A 247 -11.16 -14.70 16.29
CA ASN A 247 -11.59 -15.71 15.32
C ASN A 247 -11.35 -15.29 13.86
N VAL A 248 -10.93 -14.05 13.59
CA VAL A 248 -10.62 -13.55 12.25
C VAL A 248 -9.16 -13.85 11.92
N ASP A 249 -8.96 -14.54 10.81
CA ASP A 249 -7.65 -14.99 10.33
C ASP A 249 -6.98 -13.97 9.42
N THR A 250 -7.78 -13.36 8.53
CA THR A 250 -7.30 -12.42 7.51
C THR A 250 -8.19 -11.20 7.42
N VAL A 251 -7.58 -10.07 7.09
CA VAL A 251 -8.22 -8.77 7.03
C VAL A 251 -7.87 -8.12 5.70
N VAL A 252 -8.87 -7.82 4.89
CA VAL A 252 -8.73 -7.19 3.57
C VAL A 252 -8.87 -5.68 3.68
N PHE A 253 -7.90 -4.98 3.10
CA PHE A 253 -7.90 -3.55 2.86
C PHE A 253 -8.22 -3.28 1.38
N PRO A 254 -9.41 -2.76 1.05
CA PRO A 254 -9.71 -2.35 -0.32
C PRO A 254 -8.74 -1.28 -0.82
N ASN A 255 -8.32 -1.34 -2.08
CA ASN A 255 -7.35 -0.38 -2.62
C ASN A 255 -8.00 0.84 -3.26
N TYR A 256 -7.41 2.01 -3.03
CA TYR A 256 -7.73 3.25 -3.74
C TYR A 256 -6.59 3.57 -4.70
N GLU A 257 -6.92 3.76 -5.98
CA GLU A 257 -5.92 4.00 -7.04
C GLU A 257 -5.65 5.49 -7.20
N SER A 258 -4.37 5.88 -7.24
CA SER A 258 -3.97 7.27 -7.48
C SER A 258 -4.58 7.81 -8.77
N SER A 259 -5.11 9.03 -8.70
CA SER A 259 -5.68 9.76 -9.81
C SER A 259 -4.89 11.05 -10.00
N VAL A 260 -3.82 10.99 -10.79
CA VAL A 260 -2.90 12.11 -10.95
C VAL A 260 -3.50 13.26 -11.75
N GLU A 261 -3.23 14.49 -11.33
CA GLU A 261 -3.77 15.71 -11.95
C GLU A 261 -2.76 16.41 -12.88
N ARG A 262 -1.50 15.96 -12.87
CA ARG A 262 -0.38 16.48 -13.66
C ARG A 262 0.49 15.31 -14.15
N ASP A 263 1.31 15.56 -15.15
CA ASP A 263 2.23 14.59 -15.76
C ASP A 263 3.70 14.72 -15.31
N ASP A 264 4.02 15.77 -14.56
CA ASP A 264 5.38 16.13 -14.15
C ASP A 264 5.75 15.66 -12.72
N VAL A 265 4.90 14.85 -12.09
CA VAL A 265 5.06 14.34 -10.71
C VAL A 265 6.42 13.67 -10.53
N LYS A 266 7.13 14.03 -9.45
CA LYS A 266 8.45 13.47 -9.08
C LYS A 266 8.39 12.65 -7.80
N GLU A 267 7.61 13.11 -6.82
CA GLU A 267 7.47 12.53 -5.49
C GLU A 267 6.00 12.18 -5.20
N PRO A 268 5.54 10.97 -5.54
CA PRO A 268 4.12 10.63 -5.53
C PRO A 268 3.47 10.80 -4.16
N PHE A 269 4.18 10.39 -3.09
CA PHE A 269 3.64 10.44 -1.73
C PHE A 269 3.46 11.86 -1.16
N THR A 270 4.12 12.87 -1.75
CA THR A 270 4.02 14.28 -1.32
C THR A 270 3.34 15.17 -2.35
N GLU A 271 3.07 14.68 -3.56
CA GLU A 271 2.45 15.45 -4.64
C GLU A 271 1.05 14.96 -5.03
N VAL A 272 0.74 13.68 -4.82
CA VAL A 272 -0.53 13.07 -5.24
C VAL A 272 -1.46 12.92 -4.04
N SER A 273 -2.58 13.63 -4.08
CA SER A 273 -3.63 13.58 -3.03
C SER A 273 -4.94 12.96 -3.50
N MET A 274 -5.19 12.89 -4.81
CA MET A 274 -6.48 12.44 -5.33
C MET A 274 -6.44 10.95 -5.64
N PHE A 275 -7.45 10.22 -5.18
CA PHE A 275 -7.58 8.78 -5.36
C PHE A 275 -8.99 8.41 -5.82
N LYS A 276 -9.09 7.37 -6.65
CA LYS A 276 -10.35 6.72 -7.03
C LYS A 276 -10.63 5.61 -6.02
N LYS A 277 -11.78 5.68 -5.34
CA LYS A 277 -12.16 4.73 -4.29
C LYS A 277 -12.49 3.37 -4.85
N ASN A 278 -12.19 2.32 -4.09
CA ASN A 278 -12.66 0.97 -4.34
C ASN A 278 -14.19 0.93 -4.33
N TYR A 279 -14.78 0.11 -5.21
CA TYR A 279 -16.22 -0.09 -5.27
C TYR A 279 -16.80 -0.68 -3.97
N ASP A 280 -15.98 -1.37 -3.17
CA ASP A 280 -16.37 -1.84 -1.84
C ASP A 280 -16.70 -0.69 -0.88
N HIS A 281 -16.07 0.48 -1.04
CA HIS A 281 -16.28 1.66 -0.18
C HIS A 281 -17.20 2.70 -0.85
N LEU A 282 -18.05 2.25 -1.77
CA LEU A 282 -18.98 3.07 -2.53
C LEU A 282 -20.40 2.47 -2.50
N PRO A 283 -21.44 3.30 -2.38
CA PRO A 283 -22.80 2.86 -2.64
C PRO A 283 -22.92 2.27 -4.05
N LYS A 284 -23.69 1.19 -4.20
CA LYS A 284 -23.81 0.47 -5.49
C LYS A 284 -24.34 1.36 -6.61
N ASP A 285 -25.33 2.20 -6.33
CA ASP A 285 -25.91 3.15 -7.28
C ASP A 285 -24.90 4.21 -7.73
N VAL A 286 -24.06 4.71 -6.80
CA VAL A 286 -22.97 5.64 -7.11
C VAL A 286 -21.93 4.97 -8.00
N TYR A 287 -21.52 3.74 -7.67
CA TYR A 287 -20.56 2.98 -8.47
C TYR A 287 -21.07 2.71 -9.89
N PHE A 288 -22.22 2.03 -10.03
CA PHE A 288 -22.74 1.65 -11.34
C PHE A 288 -23.18 2.87 -12.17
N GLY A 289 -23.76 3.88 -11.53
CA GLY A 289 -24.22 5.10 -12.21
C GLY A 289 -23.09 5.97 -12.77
N ASN A 290 -21.86 5.82 -12.27
CA ASN A 290 -20.69 6.59 -12.73
C ASN A 290 -19.59 5.72 -13.37
N TYR A 291 -19.82 4.41 -13.51
CA TYR A 291 -18.78 3.45 -13.95
C TYR A 291 -18.09 3.87 -15.25
N LYS A 292 -18.88 4.13 -16.30
CA LYS A 292 -18.37 4.50 -17.64
C LYS A 292 -17.48 5.75 -17.61
N GLU A 293 -17.86 6.74 -16.79
CA GLU A 293 -17.11 7.98 -16.67
C GLU A 293 -15.85 7.80 -15.81
N ALA A 294 -15.94 6.98 -14.76
CA ALA A 294 -14.82 6.68 -13.86
C ALA A 294 -13.74 5.81 -14.50
N THR A 295 -14.10 4.97 -15.48
CA THR A 295 -13.13 4.14 -16.22
C THR A 295 -12.41 4.89 -17.33
N ARG A 296 -13.00 5.98 -17.88
CA ARG A 296 -12.42 6.75 -18.98
C ARG A 296 -12.00 5.88 -20.18
N GLY A 297 -12.80 4.85 -20.48
CA GLY A 297 -12.50 3.91 -21.56
C GLY A 297 -11.52 2.78 -21.19
N ASN A 298 -10.98 2.77 -19.97
CA ASN A 298 -10.22 1.63 -19.46
C ASN A 298 -11.15 0.40 -19.34
N PRO A 299 -10.69 -0.81 -19.75
CA PRO A 299 -11.49 -2.04 -19.69
C PRO A 299 -11.93 -2.40 -18.27
N ASN A 300 -11.10 -2.07 -17.28
CA ASN A 300 -11.38 -2.30 -15.87
C ASN A 300 -11.71 -0.99 -15.14
N TYR A 301 -12.31 -1.08 -13.96
CA TYR A 301 -12.58 0.09 -13.14
C TYR A 301 -11.30 0.84 -12.73
N PHE A 302 -10.25 0.10 -12.36
CA PHE A 302 -8.91 0.62 -12.08
C PHE A 302 -7.95 0.33 -13.24
N LEU A 303 -6.90 1.14 -13.39
CA LEU A 303 -5.81 0.87 -14.33
C LEU A 303 -5.10 -0.44 -13.97
N THR A 304 -4.92 -0.66 -12.67
CA THR A 304 -4.27 -1.86 -12.13
C THR A 304 -5.26 -2.82 -11.47
N TYR A 305 -4.90 -3.39 -10.31
CA TYR A 305 -5.74 -4.36 -9.62
C TYR A 305 -6.81 -3.65 -8.77
N GLY A 306 -7.92 -4.33 -8.50
CA GLY A 306 -9.01 -3.80 -7.65
C GLY A 306 -9.38 -4.68 -6.46
N ASN A 307 -8.59 -5.72 -6.20
CA ASN A 307 -8.83 -6.66 -5.12
C ASN A 307 -8.18 -6.24 -3.78
N GLY A 308 -7.53 -5.09 -3.66
CA GLY A 308 -6.91 -4.68 -2.39
C GLY A 308 -5.73 -5.56 -1.95
N LYS A 309 -5.24 -5.33 -0.74
CA LYS A 309 -4.25 -6.20 -0.05
C LYS A 309 -4.85 -6.73 1.24
N SER A 310 -4.19 -7.70 1.86
CA SER A 310 -4.65 -8.24 3.14
C SER A 310 -3.53 -8.40 4.16
N ALA A 311 -3.87 -8.23 5.43
CA ALA A 311 -3.11 -8.72 6.56
C ALA A 311 -3.56 -10.14 6.93
N ALA A 312 -2.67 -10.94 7.48
CA ALA A 312 -3.00 -12.23 8.09
C ALA A 312 -2.38 -12.35 9.48
N ARG A 313 -3.07 -13.05 10.38
CA ARG A 313 -2.47 -13.47 11.65
C ARG A 313 -1.40 -14.51 11.40
N ILE A 314 -0.28 -14.41 12.11
CA ILE A 314 0.73 -15.46 12.14
C ILE A 314 0.15 -16.66 12.89
N GLN A 315 0.03 -17.78 12.17
CA GLN A 315 -0.50 -19.03 12.71
C GLN A 315 0.08 -20.23 11.96
N ASP A 316 -0.18 -21.42 12.46
CA ASP A 316 0.23 -22.65 11.80
C ASP A 316 -0.45 -22.82 10.44
N HIS A 317 0.30 -23.40 9.51
CA HIS A 317 -0.17 -23.67 8.15
C HIS A 317 -0.56 -22.44 7.32
N LEU A 318 -0.26 -21.22 7.79
CA LEU A 318 -0.38 -20.00 6.99
C LEU A 318 0.42 -20.15 5.69
N ARG A 319 -0.13 -19.63 4.60
CA ARG A 319 0.49 -19.64 3.27
C ARG A 319 0.13 -18.40 2.47
N PRO A 320 0.97 -18.00 1.50
CA PRO A 320 0.58 -16.98 0.55
C PRO A 320 -0.48 -17.51 -0.44
N ASN A 321 -1.25 -16.59 -1.01
CA ASN A 321 -2.21 -16.86 -2.09
C ASN A 321 -2.09 -15.77 -3.16
N GLY A 322 -0.87 -15.64 -3.68
CA GLY A 322 -0.42 -14.51 -4.47
C GLY A 322 -0.09 -13.27 -3.64
N ALA A 323 0.50 -12.27 -4.27
CA ALA A 323 1.00 -11.05 -3.64
C ALA A 323 -0.06 -10.21 -2.88
N HIS A 324 -1.36 -10.52 -3.04
CA HIS A 324 -2.47 -9.71 -2.52
C HIS A 324 -3.28 -10.41 -1.43
N ARG A 325 -3.09 -11.72 -1.22
CA ARG A 325 -3.93 -12.54 -0.33
C ARG A 325 -3.13 -13.60 0.42
N TRP A 326 -3.73 -14.06 1.50
CA TRP A 326 -3.25 -15.16 2.32
C TRP A 326 -4.25 -16.31 2.31
N HIS A 327 -3.77 -17.51 2.63
CA HIS A 327 -4.61 -18.68 2.81
C HIS A 327 -4.03 -19.60 3.90
N ASN A 328 -4.67 -20.73 4.16
CA ASN A 328 -4.17 -21.74 5.09
C ASN A 328 -4.29 -23.13 4.47
N TYR A 329 -3.33 -24.02 4.73
CA TYR A 329 -3.37 -25.39 4.18
C TYR A 329 -4.41 -26.29 4.84
N MET A 330 -4.80 -26.01 6.08
CA MET A 330 -5.61 -26.89 6.91
C MET A 330 -7.05 -26.39 7.10
N LYS A 331 -7.33 -25.12 6.80
CA LYS A 331 -8.66 -24.52 6.93
C LYS A 331 -8.90 -23.41 5.91
N VAL A 332 -10.17 -23.11 5.66
CA VAL A 332 -10.55 -21.87 4.99
C VAL A 332 -10.40 -20.73 6.01
N PRO A 333 -9.58 -19.70 5.75
CA PRO A 333 -9.43 -18.58 6.67
C PRO A 333 -10.75 -17.82 6.85
N ASN A 334 -11.04 -17.39 8.08
CA ASN A 334 -12.09 -16.43 8.34
C ASN A 334 -11.61 -15.02 7.91
N GLU A 335 -12.04 -14.59 6.73
CA GLU A 335 -11.65 -13.31 6.12
C GLU A 335 -12.74 -12.24 6.34
N ILE A 336 -12.33 -11.06 6.81
CA ILE A 336 -13.18 -9.87 6.83
C ILE A 336 -12.60 -8.77 5.94
N LYS A 337 -13.45 -7.85 5.50
CA LYS A 337 -13.06 -6.65 4.77
C LYS A 337 -13.29 -5.43 5.65
N LEU A 338 -12.33 -4.51 5.71
CA LEU A 338 -12.45 -3.31 6.53
C LEU A 338 -13.00 -2.13 5.75
N ASP A 339 -14.02 -1.50 6.31
CA ASP A 339 -14.52 -0.20 5.84
C ASP A 339 -13.63 0.96 6.33
N GLU A 340 -12.93 0.76 7.45
CA GLU A 340 -12.12 1.76 8.18
C GLU A 340 -10.64 1.74 7.80
N ALA A 341 -10.26 1.08 6.71
CA ALA A 341 -8.91 1.17 6.14
C ALA A 341 -8.86 0.82 4.66
N ALA A 342 -7.92 1.43 3.95
CA ALA A 342 -7.66 1.16 2.55
C ALA A 342 -6.15 1.08 2.28
N VAL A 343 -5.78 0.51 1.14
CA VAL A 343 -4.42 0.63 0.60
C VAL A 343 -4.43 1.69 -0.49
N LEU A 344 -3.65 2.74 -0.33
CA LEU A 344 -3.43 3.75 -1.36
C LEU A 344 -2.37 3.23 -2.32
N HIS A 345 -2.76 3.00 -3.57
CA HIS A 345 -1.87 2.50 -4.60
C HIS A 345 -1.45 3.64 -5.54
N TYR A 346 -0.18 4.03 -5.47
CA TYR A 346 0.43 5.13 -6.23
C TYR A 346 0.92 4.66 -7.61
N THR A 347 0.05 3.97 -8.33
CA THR A 347 0.38 3.37 -9.62
C THR A 347 0.41 4.40 -10.75
N TYR A 348 1.38 4.25 -11.67
CA TYR A 348 1.56 5.11 -12.84
C TYR A 348 1.55 6.61 -12.50
N THR A 349 2.05 6.97 -11.32
CA THR A 349 2.03 8.36 -10.85
C THR A 349 3.07 9.22 -11.54
N LYS A 350 4.15 8.63 -12.06
CA LYS A 350 5.19 9.32 -12.82
C LYS A 350 5.11 8.91 -14.29
N PHE A 351 5.41 9.85 -15.19
CA PHE A 351 5.61 9.54 -16.60
C PHE A 351 6.68 8.45 -16.83
N SER A 352 7.75 8.48 -16.03
CA SER A 352 8.82 7.47 -16.04
C SER A 352 8.36 6.05 -15.66
N ASP A 353 7.18 5.88 -15.08
CA ASP A 353 6.69 4.55 -14.70
C ASP A 353 6.42 3.69 -15.94
N LEU A 354 6.06 4.31 -17.08
CA LEU A 354 5.87 3.63 -18.37
C LEU A 354 7.18 2.98 -18.85
N THR A 355 8.28 3.74 -18.85
CA THR A 355 9.59 3.26 -19.31
C THR A 355 10.26 2.33 -18.30
N SER A 356 10.14 2.60 -17.00
CA SER A 356 10.70 1.73 -15.96
C SER A 356 10.17 0.29 -16.04
N ARG A 357 8.93 0.12 -16.50
CA ARG A 357 8.30 -1.19 -16.67
C ARG A 357 8.81 -1.89 -17.92
N ARG A 358 9.00 -1.16 -19.01
CA ARG A 358 9.63 -1.66 -20.23
C ARG A 358 11.04 -2.18 -19.93
N ASP A 359 11.86 -1.39 -19.25
CA ASP A 359 13.29 -1.70 -19.05
C ASP A 359 13.53 -2.93 -18.16
N ARG A 360 12.51 -3.35 -17.39
CA ARG A 360 12.55 -4.55 -16.55
C ARG A 360 12.06 -5.81 -17.26
N CYS A 361 11.60 -5.72 -18.51
CA CYS A 361 10.92 -6.80 -19.19
C CYS A 361 11.49 -7.06 -20.59
N GLY A 362 12.01 -8.27 -20.81
CA GLY A 362 12.60 -8.69 -22.10
C GLY A 362 11.60 -9.16 -23.16
N CYS A 363 10.31 -8.82 -23.05
CA CYS A 363 9.29 -9.27 -23.98
C CYS A 363 9.26 -8.44 -25.27
N LYS A 364 8.87 -9.07 -26.37
CA LYS A 364 8.68 -8.38 -27.64
C LYS A 364 7.39 -7.57 -27.60
N PRO A 365 7.33 -6.38 -28.21
CA PRO A 365 6.14 -5.53 -28.19
C PRO A 365 5.06 -6.02 -29.19
N THR A 366 4.70 -7.30 -29.16
CA THR A 366 3.65 -7.88 -30.01
C THR A 366 2.46 -8.32 -29.16
N LYS A 367 1.25 -8.27 -29.74
CA LYS A 367 0.01 -8.58 -28.99
C LYS A 367 0.02 -9.96 -28.33
N ASP A 368 0.66 -10.95 -28.94
CA ASP A 368 0.71 -12.31 -28.41
C ASP A 368 1.84 -12.50 -27.40
N ASP A 369 3.00 -11.90 -27.62
CA ASP A 369 4.12 -12.03 -26.69
C ASP A 369 3.83 -11.32 -25.37
N ILE A 370 3.19 -10.15 -25.42
CA ILE A 370 2.88 -9.36 -24.22
C ILE A 370 1.84 -10.04 -23.32
N LYS A 371 0.91 -10.83 -23.88
CA LYS A 371 -0.09 -11.58 -23.10
C LYS A 371 0.54 -12.56 -22.11
N ARG A 372 1.72 -13.10 -22.42
CA ARG A 372 2.46 -13.99 -21.50
C ARG A 372 3.18 -13.23 -20.38
N CYS A 373 3.49 -11.95 -20.60
CA CYS A 373 4.33 -11.12 -19.72
C CYS A 373 3.51 -10.28 -18.75
N PHE A 374 2.30 -9.87 -19.14
CA PHE A 374 1.46 -8.95 -18.39
C PHE A 374 0.03 -9.49 -18.24
N MET A 375 -0.44 -9.49 -16.98
CA MET A 375 -1.79 -9.94 -16.61
C MET A 375 -2.85 -8.92 -16.99
N LEU A 376 -2.56 -7.63 -16.79
CA LEU A 376 -3.54 -6.53 -16.91
C LEU A 376 -3.45 -5.88 -18.29
N GLU A 377 -4.60 -5.58 -18.90
CA GLU A 377 -4.65 -4.97 -20.23
C GLU A 377 -3.98 -3.60 -20.29
N PHE A 378 -4.12 -2.79 -19.23
CA PHE A 378 -3.45 -1.50 -19.14
C PHE A 378 -1.92 -1.65 -19.15
N ASP A 379 -1.38 -2.62 -18.40
CA ASP A 379 0.06 -2.91 -18.40
C ASP A 379 0.57 -3.28 -19.80
N ARG A 380 -0.26 -4.00 -20.58
CA ARG A 380 0.05 -4.35 -21.98
C ARG A 380 0.14 -3.11 -22.85
N ALA A 381 -0.86 -2.23 -22.75
CA ALA A 381 -0.88 -0.98 -23.51
C ALA A 381 0.28 -0.06 -23.14
N ALA A 382 0.55 0.10 -21.83
CA ALA A 382 1.68 0.85 -21.30
C ALA A 382 3.03 0.31 -21.80
N PHE A 383 3.19 -1.02 -21.87
CA PHE A 383 4.40 -1.63 -22.40
C PHE A 383 4.57 -1.37 -23.91
N ILE A 384 3.49 -1.48 -24.70
CA ILE A 384 3.53 -1.21 -26.15
C ILE A 384 3.94 0.22 -26.40
N ILE A 385 3.22 1.19 -25.82
CA ILE A 385 3.49 2.61 -26.08
C ILE A 385 4.93 2.98 -25.67
N ALA A 386 5.42 2.48 -24.54
CA ALA A 386 6.79 2.72 -24.10
C ALA A 386 7.85 2.09 -25.00
N SER A 387 7.50 1.05 -25.75
CA SER A 387 8.43 0.29 -26.60
C SER A 387 8.43 0.73 -28.06
N THR A 388 7.34 1.31 -28.55
CA THR A 388 7.15 1.55 -30.00
C THR A 388 6.99 3.03 -30.38
N ALA A 389 6.60 3.89 -29.44
CA ALA A 389 6.27 5.29 -29.73
C ALA A 389 7.43 6.24 -29.40
N THR A 390 7.39 7.46 -29.92
CA THR A 390 8.29 8.53 -29.49
C THR A 390 7.95 9.02 -28.08
N GLU A 391 8.84 9.81 -27.47
CA GLU A 391 8.60 10.38 -26.14
C GLU A 391 7.36 11.30 -26.13
N GLU A 392 7.16 12.09 -27.17
CA GLU A 392 6.01 12.99 -27.31
C GLU A 392 4.69 12.22 -27.45
N GLU A 393 4.69 11.17 -28.27
CA GLU A 393 3.53 10.29 -28.45
C GLU A 393 3.20 9.56 -27.15
N MET A 394 4.22 9.05 -26.46
CA MET A 394 4.06 8.40 -25.15
C MET A 394 3.52 9.39 -24.10
N LEU A 395 3.98 10.64 -24.10
CA LEU A 395 3.49 11.69 -23.20
C LEU A 395 2.04 12.05 -23.48
N HIS A 396 1.67 12.14 -24.76
CA HIS A 396 0.28 12.35 -25.15
C HIS A 396 -0.62 11.21 -24.66
N TRP A 397 -0.19 9.97 -24.89
CA TRP A 397 -0.90 8.78 -24.42
C TRP A 397 -1.06 8.77 -22.89
N TYR A 398 0.00 9.11 -22.15
CA TYR A 398 -0.02 9.19 -20.69
C TYR A 398 -1.02 10.25 -20.18
N ARG A 399 -1.04 11.44 -20.81
CA ARG A 399 -2.01 12.50 -20.49
C ARG A 399 -3.46 12.06 -20.73
N GLU A 400 -3.69 11.33 -21.81
CA GLU A 400 -5.02 10.86 -22.19
C GLU A 400 -5.54 9.76 -21.27
N HIS A 401 -4.69 8.80 -20.90
CA HIS A 401 -5.11 7.57 -20.23
C HIS A 401 -4.91 7.58 -18.71
N VAL A 402 -3.96 8.38 -18.19
CA VAL A 402 -3.61 8.38 -16.76
C VAL A 402 -3.96 9.72 -16.11
N VAL A 403 -3.61 10.84 -16.74
CA VAL A 403 -3.77 12.16 -16.12
C VAL A 403 -5.22 12.64 -16.19
N TRP A 404 -5.75 13.13 -15.06
CA TRP A 404 -7.11 13.67 -14.92
C TRP A 404 -7.16 15.15 -15.31
N THR A 405 -7.11 15.41 -16.61
CA THR A 405 -7.09 16.76 -17.20
C THR A 405 -8.47 17.42 -17.25
N ASP A 406 -9.54 16.66 -17.42
CA ASP A 406 -10.92 17.16 -17.44
C ASP A 406 -11.36 17.63 -16.04
N LYS A 407 -11.48 18.94 -15.88
CA LYS A 407 -11.86 19.57 -14.61
C LYS A 407 -13.33 19.34 -14.26
N GLU A 408 -14.22 19.33 -15.23
CA GLU A 408 -15.66 19.17 -14.98
C GLU A 408 -15.98 17.75 -14.53
N LEU A 409 -15.44 16.76 -15.25
CA LEU A 409 -15.57 15.36 -14.89
C LEU A 409 -14.96 15.07 -13.51
N LYS A 410 -13.76 15.57 -13.25
CA LYS A 410 -13.10 15.43 -11.95
C LYS A 410 -13.95 15.99 -10.81
N LEU A 411 -14.48 17.20 -10.96
CA LEU A 411 -15.36 17.82 -9.96
C LEU A 411 -16.66 17.04 -9.78
N LYS A 412 -17.24 16.51 -10.85
CA LYS A 412 -18.42 15.64 -10.79
C LYS A 412 -18.13 14.39 -9.96
N LEU A 413 -17.05 13.66 -10.25
CA LEU A 413 -16.71 12.42 -9.55
C LEU A 413 -16.28 12.66 -8.09
N LEU A 414 -15.64 13.79 -7.78
CA LEU A 414 -15.36 14.22 -6.40
C LEU A 414 -16.67 14.46 -5.62
N ARG A 415 -17.63 15.19 -6.20
CA ARG A 415 -18.94 15.44 -5.56
C ARG A 415 -19.74 14.15 -5.35
N ARG A 416 -19.57 13.16 -6.23
CA ARG A 416 -20.18 11.84 -6.11
C ARG A 416 -19.43 10.91 -5.14
N GLY A 417 -18.25 11.29 -4.67
CA GLY A 417 -17.43 10.48 -3.77
C GLY A 417 -16.68 9.32 -4.44
N ILE A 418 -16.71 9.21 -5.78
CA ILE A 418 -15.91 8.25 -6.54
C ILE A 418 -14.43 8.60 -6.43
N LEU A 419 -14.11 9.88 -6.64
CA LEU A 419 -12.80 10.44 -6.35
C LEU A 419 -12.81 11.05 -4.95
N THR A 420 -11.69 10.96 -4.25
CA THR A 420 -11.51 11.57 -2.94
C THR A 420 -10.12 12.16 -2.81
N ARG A 421 -9.96 13.15 -1.92
CA ARG A 421 -8.65 13.72 -1.59
C ARG A 421 -8.18 13.23 -0.23
N ILE A 422 -6.98 12.68 -0.18
CA ILE A 422 -6.34 12.13 1.01
C ILE A 422 -4.99 12.80 1.16
N TYR A 423 -4.81 13.54 2.26
CA TYR A 423 -3.61 14.34 2.53
C TYR A 423 -2.74 13.79 3.66
N ALA A 424 -3.25 12.84 4.45
CA ALA A 424 -2.55 12.35 5.63
C ALA A 424 -1.14 11.80 5.33
N PRO A 425 -0.93 10.96 4.29
CA PRO A 425 0.42 10.54 3.92
C PRO A 425 1.35 11.69 3.55
N MET A 426 0.85 12.67 2.78
CA MET A 426 1.64 13.84 2.38
C MET A 426 2.13 14.62 3.61
N VAL A 427 1.23 14.92 4.56
CA VAL A 427 1.57 15.67 5.77
C VAL A 427 2.56 14.90 6.64
N ILE A 428 2.36 13.59 6.83
CA ILE A 428 3.26 12.75 7.62
C ILE A 428 4.65 12.72 6.99
N ILE A 429 4.74 12.43 5.69
CA ILE A 429 6.03 12.28 4.99
C ILE A 429 6.75 13.61 4.89
N GLN A 430 6.03 14.71 4.66
CA GLN A 430 6.62 16.05 4.68
C GLN A 430 7.14 16.40 6.09
N GLY A 431 6.39 16.11 7.14
CA GLY A 431 6.85 16.32 8.52
C GLY A 431 8.10 15.51 8.87
N LEU A 432 8.19 14.24 8.45
CA LEU A 432 9.37 13.38 8.61
C LEU A 432 10.59 13.93 7.85
N ARG A 433 10.36 14.53 6.68
CA ARG A 433 11.42 15.14 5.89
C ARG A 433 11.94 16.43 6.53
N GLU A 434 11.03 17.31 6.93
CA GLU A 434 11.34 18.60 7.57
C GLU A 434 11.99 18.43 8.94
N SER A 435 11.72 17.33 9.65
CA SER A 435 12.42 17.01 10.89
C SER A 435 13.87 16.58 10.70
N GLY A 436 14.32 16.42 9.44
CA GLY A 436 15.67 15.97 9.11
C GLY A 436 15.89 14.46 9.34
N LEU A 437 14.84 13.68 9.63
CA LEU A 437 14.97 12.25 9.94
C LEU A 437 15.63 11.48 8.80
N PHE A 438 15.16 11.66 7.57
CA PHE A 438 15.73 10.95 6.41
C PHE A 438 17.21 11.28 6.22
N ALA A 439 17.58 12.56 6.33
CA ALA A 439 18.97 13.00 6.23
C ALA A 439 19.83 12.43 7.37
N SER A 440 19.32 12.43 8.60
CA SER A 440 20.01 11.88 9.77
C SER A 440 20.31 10.39 9.62
N VAL A 441 19.35 9.59 9.14
CA VAL A 441 19.51 8.15 8.95
C VAL A 441 20.52 7.83 7.85
N ILE A 442 20.48 8.59 6.74
CA ILE A 442 21.47 8.48 5.67
C ILE A 442 22.87 8.82 6.20
N GLN A 443 23.00 9.94 6.92
CA GLN A 443 24.28 10.38 7.48
C GLN A 443 24.84 9.38 8.50
N SER A 444 24.01 8.88 9.42
CA SER A 444 24.45 7.92 10.44
C SER A 444 24.98 6.65 9.81
N ALA A 445 24.28 6.10 8.80
CA ALA A 445 24.72 4.90 8.10
C ALA A 445 26.08 5.09 7.41
N HIS A 446 26.31 6.26 6.79
CA HIS A 446 27.59 6.58 6.16
C HIS A 446 28.72 6.85 7.16
N THR A 447 28.44 7.45 8.33
CA THR A 447 29.48 7.65 9.36
C THR A 447 29.99 6.34 9.94
N THR A 448 29.13 5.32 10.05
CA THR A 448 29.53 3.96 10.42
C THR A 448 30.48 3.36 9.37
N ILE A 449 30.27 3.61 8.06
CA ILE A 449 31.22 3.20 7.00
C ILE A 449 32.61 3.77 7.21
N SER A 450 32.71 5.07 7.51
CA SER A 450 34.01 5.72 7.69
C SER A 450 34.74 5.18 8.92
N LYS A 451 34.02 4.83 9.99
CA LYS A 451 34.59 4.20 11.18
C LYS A 451 35.00 2.75 10.92
N ASP A 452 34.17 1.94 10.25
CA ASP A 452 34.49 0.55 9.90
C ASP A 452 35.72 0.48 8.97
N LYS A 453 35.79 1.37 7.96
CA LYS A 453 36.95 1.48 7.06
C LYS A 453 38.21 1.96 7.79
N SER A 454 38.05 2.89 8.74
CA SER A 454 39.15 3.36 9.59
C SER A 454 39.66 2.24 10.49
N LEU A 455 38.77 1.47 11.13
CA LEU A 455 39.14 0.32 11.96
C LEU A 455 39.80 -0.78 11.13
N SER A 456 39.28 -1.12 9.95
CA SER A 456 39.91 -2.10 9.05
C SER A 456 41.29 -1.64 8.56
N SER A 457 41.49 -0.33 8.37
CA SER A 457 42.81 0.23 8.00
C SER A 457 43.81 0.26 9.16
N VAL A 458 43.33 0.36 10.40
CA VAL A 458 44.17 0.30 11.61
C VAL A 458 44.53 -1.14 11.96
N GLU A 459 43.62 -2.10 11.76
CA GLU A 459 43.92 -3.54 11.91
C GLU A 459 44.94 -4.03 10.87
N SER A 460 44.83 -3.58 9.61
CA SER A 460 45.86 -3.89 8.58
C SER A 460 47.22 -3.25 8.87
N SER A 461 47.28 -2.23 9.75
CA SER A 461 48.52 -1.54 10.14
C SER A 461 49.18 -2.16 11.38
N ASN A 462 48.48 -3.01 12.12
CA ASN A 462 48.97 -3.61 13.37
C ASN A 462 49.42 -5.08 13.25
N SER A 463 49.38 -5.69 12.05
CA SER A 463 49.83 -7.08 11.86
C SER A 463 51.34 -7.25 11.60
N SER A 464 52.16 -6.23 11.84
CA SER A 464 53.63 -6.32 11.69
C SER A 464 54.36 -5.80 12.92
N ARG A 465 54.34 -6.57 14.02
CA ARG A 465 55.33 -6.50 15.10
C ARG A 465 55.17 -7.69 16.04
N VAL A 466 55.87 -8.78 15.73
CA VAL A 466 56.26 -9.79 16.71
C VAL A 466 57.79 -9.76 16.77
N ASP A 467 58.29 -9.37 17.94
CA ASP A 467 59.71 -9.39 18.31
C ASP A 467 60.17 -10.84 18.47
N GLU A 468 61.25 -11.22 17.77
CA GLU A 468 62.01 -12.44 18.07
C GLU A 468 63.47 -12.07 18.38
N ARG A 469 63.91 -12.35 19.62
CA ARG A 469 65.33 -12.41 20.01
C ARG A 469 65.77 -13.87 20.12
N GLY A 470 66.41 -14.35 19.04
CA GLY A 470 67.75 -14.94 19.03
C GLY A 470 67.99 -16.37 19.54
N ARG A 471 68.43 -17.28 18.63
CA ARG A 471 69.67 -18.08 18.78
C ARG A 471 70.08 -18.88 17.52
N ILE A 472 71.10 -18.37 16.83
CA ILE A 472 72.32 -18.95 16.21
C ILE A 472 72.43 -20.45 15.80
N SER A 473 72.86 -20.65 14.53
CA SER A 473 73.73 -21.71 13.92
C SER A 473 73.09 -23.08 13.58
N SER A 474 73.32 -23.78 12.45
CA SER A 474 74.49 -23.91 11.53
C SER A 474 74.13 -24.43 10.11
N ARG A 475 74.78 -23.85 9.10
CA ARG A 475 75.37 -24.38 7.82
C ARG A 475 74.79 -25.60 7.04
N LYS A 476 74.57 -25.29 5.74
CA LYS A 476 74.98 -25.97 4.46
C LYS A 476 74.23 -27.20 3.92
N ILE A 477 73.77 -27.09 2.66
CA ILE A 477 74.11 -27.86 1.42
C ILE A 477 73.02 -27.51 0.36
N ASP A 478 73.33 -26.69 -0.65
CA ASP A 478 73.73 -27.03 -2.06
C ASP A 478 72.52 -27.33 -2.99
N VAL A 479 72.08 -26.36 -3.81
CA VAL A 479 72.32 -26.22 -5.27
C VAL A 479 71.50 -27.19 -6.16
N LYS A 480 70.52 -26.68 -6.92
CA LYS A 480 70.56 -26.45 -8.40
C LYS A 480 69.18 -26.11 -9.00
N GLU A 481 69.19 -25.13 -9.90
CA GLU A 481 68.12 -24.77 -10.85
C GLU A 481 67.94 -25.82 -11.97
N SER A 482 66.73 -25.92 -12.54
CA SER A 482 66.53 -25.78 -14.00
C SER A 482 65.05 -25.70 -14.45
N THR A 483 64.78 -24.71 -15.32
CA THR A 483 63.92 -24.70 -16.54
C THR A 483 62.40 -24.96 -16.45
N ALA A 484 61.55 -23.97 -16.76
CA ALA A 484 60.96 -23.62 -18.09
C ALA A 484 59.81 -24.57 -18.52
N THR A 485 58.65 -24.21 -19.10
CA THR A 485 58.23 -23.11 -20.00
C THR A 485 56.69 -23.15 -20.20
N ALA A 486 56.11 -22.03 -20.67
CA ALA A 486 54.95 -21.89 -21.60
C ALA A 486 53.51 -22.12 -21.06
N ARG A 487 52.45 -21.37 -21.46
CA ARG A 487 52.27 -20.31 -22.48
C ARG A 487 50.99 -19.49 -22.22
N ARG A 488 50.97 -18.26 -22.77
CA ARG A 488 50.00 -17.15 -22.69
C ARG A 488 48.66 -17.36 -23.43
N ILE A 489 47.65 -16.61 -22.97
CA ILE A 489 46.39 -16.23 -23.67
C ILE A 489 46.59 -14.88 -24.39
N MET A 490 46.00 -14.73 -25.59
CA MET A 490 46.04 -13.56 -26.46
C MET A 490 44.98 -12.50 -26.10
N GLU A 491 45.39 -11.22 -26.14
CA GLU A 491 44.55 -10.02 -26.30
C GLU A 491 44.30 -9.75 -27.79
N ILE A 492 43.14 -9.19 -28.13
CA ILE A 492 42.81 -8.65 -29.46
C ILE A 492 42.43 -7.18 -29.30
N THR A 493 43.08 -6.34 -30.09
CA THR A 493 42.91 -4.88 -30.18
C THR A 493 42.14 -4.51 -31.46
N GLU A 494 41.42 -3.39 -31.39
CA GLU A 494 40.72 -2.67 -32.46
C GLU A 494 41.65 -2.23 -33.63
N ASN A 495 41.17 -2.24 -34.90
CA ASN A 495 40.69 -1.04 -35.62
C ASN A 495 40.55 -1.20 -37.17
N VAL A 496 39.45 -0.63 -37.68
CA VAL A 496 39.19 0.10 -38.96
C VAL A 496 39.30 -0.62 -40.33
N SER A 497 38.16 -0.67 -41.03
CA SER A 497 37.92 -0.07 -42.36
C SER A 497 36.42 0.12 -42.60
#